data_AF-A0AAD7Z6G6-F1
#
_entry.id   AF-A0AAD7Z6G6-F1
#
_cell.length_a   1.000
_cell.length_b   1.000
_cell.length_c   1.000
_cell.angle_alpha   90.00
_cell.angle_beta   90.00
_cell.angle_gamma   90.00
#
_symmetry.space_group_name_H-M   'P 1'
#
loop_
_entity.id
_entity.type
_entity.pdbx_description
1 polymer ?
#
loop_
_entity_poly.entity_id
_entity_poly.type
_entity_poly.pdbx_seq_one_letter_code
_entity_poly.pdbx_strand_id
1 'polypeptide(L)'
;MTGGVFMLSITGQIESAEFHGFDNIYCKYCFVYGSDWVVTSGLEEGISQIVKKSRDERQLFVWNFPLEITFKSTNPHGWPQLVVSVYGLDVFGNDVVRGYGLCHLPIAAGVHKKTLAMFVPESTSLLQKLTCWLTGRRPEYVDPRVLAMGEGRE
;
A
#
# COMPACT_ATOMS: atom_id res chain seq x y z
N MET A 1 9.18 -35.52 -10.90
CA MET A 1 7.84 -34.94 -11.15
C MET A 1 8.05 -33.48 -11.49
N THR A 2 7.92 -33.10 -12.76
CA THR A 2 7.93 -31.68 -13.15
C THR A 2 6.61 -31.07 -12.70
N GLY A 3 6.60 -30.44 -11.52
CA GLY A 3 5.43 -29.71 -11.02
C GLY A 3 4.97 -28.69 -12.05
N GLY A 4 3.66 -28.62 -12.30
CA GLY A 4 3.09 -27.61 -13.17
C GLY A 4 3.35 -26.21 -12.60
N VAL A 5 3.74 -25.27 -13.46
CA VAL A 5 3.87 -23.85 -13.12
C VAL A 5 2.65 -23.14 -13.68
N PHE A 6 2.11 -22.18 -12.93
CA PHE A 6 1.11 -21.24 -13.42
C PHE A 6 1.61 -19.80 -13.30
N MET A 7 0.98 -18.90 -14.04
CA MET A 7 1.32 -17.47 -14.06
C MET A 7 0.12 -16.64 -13.62
N LEU A 8 0.40 -15.52 -12.95
CA LEU A 8 -0.57 -14.51 -12.57
C LEU A 8 -0.09 -13.16 -13.12
N SER A 9 -0.83 -12.57 -14.06
CA SER A 9 -0.53 -11.25 -14.60
C SER A 9 -1.58 -10.25 -14.13
N ILE A 10 -1.12 -9.14 -13.56
CA ILE A 10 -1.95 -8.07 -13.03
C ILE A 10 -1.59 -6.78 -13.74
N THR A 11 -2.59 -6.16 -14.35
CA THR A 11 -2.53 -4.82 -14.93
C THR A 11 -3.71 -4.01 -14.40
N GLY A 12 -3.44 -2.80 -13.94
CA GLY A 12 -4.45 -1.96 -13.31
C GLY A 12 -3.90 -0.63 -12.83
N GLN A 13 -4.59 0.00 -11.88
CA GLN A 13 -4.18 1.29 -11.33
C GLN A 13 -4.73 1.52 -9.93
N ILE A 14 -4.04 2.33 -9.14
CA ILE A 14 -4.58 2.99 -7.95
C ILE A 14 -5.29 4.27 -8.43
N GLU A 15 -6.62 4.21 -8.54
CA GLU A 15 -7.44 5.29 -9.11
C GLU A 15 -7.43 6.54 -8.22
N SER A 16 -7.91 6.39 -6.98
CA SER A 16 -8.14 7.52 -6.08
C SER A 16 -8.23 7.08 -4.62
N ALA A 17 -8.13 8.04 -3.70
CA ALA A 17 -8.51 7.86 -2.31
C ALA A 17 -9.36 9.01 -1.78
N GLU A 18 -10.06 8.70 -0.69
CA GLU A 18 -10.77 9.65 0.15
C GLU A 18 -10.03 9.75 1.48
N PHE A 19 -9.58 10.96 1.80
CA PHE A 19 -8.95 11.28 3.08
C PHE A 19 -9.48 12.63 3.58
N HIS A 20 -9.74 12.72 4.88
CA HIS A 20 -10.19 13.96 5.53
C HIS A 20 -9.01 14.66 6.22
N GLY A 21 -9.05 16.00 6.28
CA GLY A 21 -8.06 16.80 7.01
C GLY A 21 -6.69 16.94 6.34
N PHE A 22 -6.55 16.54 5.08
CA PHE A 22 -5.31 16.69 4.30
C PHE A 22 -5.58 17.37 2.97
N ASP A 23 -4.58 18.08 2.46
CA ASP A 23 -4.65 18.81 1.18
C ASP A 23 -3.78 18.21 0.09
N ASN A 24 -2.63 17.63 0.46
CA ASN A 24 -1.68 17.02 -0.48
C ASN A 24 -1.23 15.67 0.06
N ILE A 25 -1.35 14.63 -0.76
CA ILE A 25 -0.92 13.28 -0.41
C ILE A 25 -0.26 12.59 -1.60
N TYR A 26 0.53 11.56 -1.33
CA TYR A 26 1.01 10.61 -2.33
C TYR A 26 0.90 9.19 -1.76
N CYS A 27 0.91 8.18 -2.63
CA CYS A 27 0.91 6.79 -2.19
C CYS A 27 2.20 6.09 -2.62
N LYS A 28 2.67 5.19 -1.77
CA LYS A 28 3.65 4.15 -2.09
C LYS A 28 2.92 2.82 -2.13
N TYR A 29 3.25 1.95 -3.06
CA TYR A 29 2.78 0.58 -3.04
C TYR A 29 3.93 -0.40 -3.07
N CYS A 30 3.71 -1.60 -2.54
CA CYS A 30 4.57 -2.75 -2.77
C CYS A 30 3.74 -4.04 -2.81
N PHE A 31 4.29 -5.07 -3.43
CA PHE A 31 3.73 -6.41 -3.41
C PHE A 31 4.41 -7.28 -2.35
N VAL A 32 3.62 -8.04 -1.60
CA VAL A 32 4.08 -9.04 -0.64
C VAL A 32 3.54 -10.40 -1.03
N TYR A 33 4.40 -11.42 -1.04
CA TYR A 33 4.06 -12.76 -1.52
C TYR A 33 4.93 -13.81 -0.84
N GLY A 34 4.47 -15.07 -0.88
CA GLY A 34 5.19 -16.22 -0.35
C GLY A 34 6.42 -16.59 -1.18
N SER A 35 7.29 -17.40 -0.60
CA SER A 35 8.60 -17.77 -1.18
C SER A 35 8.53 -18.58 -2.49
N ASP A 36 7.41 -19.22 -2.80
CA ASP A 36 7.22 -19.94 -4.07
C ASP A 36 6.93 -18.99 -5.25
N TRP A 37 6.47 -17.77 -4.96
CA TRP A 37 6.14 -16.78 -5.97
C TRP A 37 7.39 -16.06 -6.45
N VAL A 38 7.55 -15.99 -7.77
CA VAL A 38 8.66 -15.30 -8.43
C VAL A 38 8.10 -14.26 -9.38
N VAL A 39 8.57 -13.02 -9.26
CA VAL A 39 8.24 -11.95 -10.20
C VAL A 39 8.99 -12.19 -11.51
N THR A 40 8.26 -12.21 -12.62
CA THR A 40 8.82 -12.43 -13.97
C THR A 40 8.87 -11.15 -14.79
N SER A 41 8.02 -10.16 -14.49
CA SER A 41 7.96 -8.87 -15.17
C SER A 41 7.20 -7.84 -14.33
N GLY A 42 7.41 -6.55 -14.60
CA GLY A 42 6.73 -5.43 -13.96
C GLY A 42 7.47 -4.88 -12.73
N LEU A 43 6.76 -4.09 -11.92
CA LEU A 43 7.33 -3.36 -10.78
C LEU A 43 6.80 -3.91 -9.44
N GLU A 44 7.71 -4.34 -8.58
CA GLU A 44 7.39 -4.84 -7.23
C GLU A 44 6.93 -3.74 -6.27
N GLU A 45 7.38 -2.51 -6.48
CA GLU A 45 7.05 -1.34 -5.67
C GLU A 45 7.09 -0.06 -6.51
N GLY A 46 6.40 0.96 -6.03
CA GLY A 46 6.32 2.24 -6.73
C GLY A 46 5.86 3.38 -5.82
N ILE A 47 6.21 4.60 -6.21
CA ILE A 47 5.83 5.84 -5.52
C ILE A 47 5.10 6.74 -6.51
N SER A 48 3.91 7.19 -6.16
CA SER A 48 3.11 8.07 -7.00
C SER A 48 3.59 9.51 -6.97
N GLN A 49 3.06 10.31 -7.89
CA GLN A 49 3.09 11.77 -7.75
C GLN A 49 2.33 12.23 -6.50
N ILE A 50 2.67 13.42 -6.03
CA ILE A 50 1.89 14.16 -5.03
C ILE A 50 0.66 14.73 -5.73
N VAL A 51 -0.51 14.46 -5.15
CA VAL A 51 -1.81 14.94 -5.66
C VAL A 51 -2.47 15.84 -4.65
N LYS A 52 -3.18 16.84 -5.16
CA LYS A 52 -3.99 17.76 -4.36
C LYS A 52 -5.44 17.28 -4.32
N LYS A 53 -6.10 17.53 -3.20
CA LYS A 53 -7.54 17.25 -3.06
C LYS A 53 -8.34 18.00 -4.13
N SER A 54 -9.21 17.29 -4.82
CA SER A 54 -10.13 17.91 -5.79
C SER A 54 -11.09 18.86 -5.09
N ARG A 55 -11.50 19.92 -5.80
CA ARG A 55 -12.42 20.95 -5.30
C ARG A 55 -13.89 20.68 -5.62
N ASP A 56 -14.17 19.57 -6.31
CA ASP A 56 -15.54 19.15 -6.59
C ASP A 56 -16.19 18.54 -5.34
N GLU A 57 -17.49 18.25 -5.42
CA GLU A 57 -18.28 17.70 -4.31
C GLU A 57 -17.74 16.36 -3.79
N ARG A 58 -16.98 15.61 -4.60
CA ARG A 58 -16.45 14.29 -4.24
C ARG A 58 -15.21 14.39 -3.37
N GLN A 59 -14.48 15.52 -3.43
CA GLN A 59 -13.33 15.78 -2.54
C GLN A 59 -12.27 14.66 -2.58
N LEU A 60 -12.06 14.06 -3.75
CA LEU A 60 -11.14 12.93 -3.95
C LEU A 60 -9.71 13.36 -4.27
N PHE A 61 -8.77 12.49 -3.93
CA PHE A 61 -7.39 12.52 -4.42
C PHE A 61 -7.25 11.53 -5.56
N VAL A 62 -7.00 12.01 -6.78
CA VAL A 62 -6.96 11.16 -7.99
C VAL A 62 -5.51 10.97 -8.42
N TRP A 63 -5.04 9.72 -8.40
CA TRP A 63 -3.69 9.37 -8.84
C TRP A 63 -3.66 8.75 -10.23
N ASN A 64 -4.58 7.83 -10.52
CA ASN A 64 -4.49 6.94 -11.68
C ASN A 64 -3.09 6.30 -11.81
N PHE A 65 -2.53 5.84 -10.68
CA PHE A 65 -1.15 5.37 -10.63
C PHE A 65 -1.07 3.92 -11.13
N PRO A 66 -0.30 3.63 -12.19
CA PRO A 66 -0.33 2.31 -12.83
C PRO A 66 0.22 1.21 -11.92
N LEU A 67 -0.38 0.03 -12.03
CA LEU A 67 0.06 -1.21 -11.42
C LEU A 67 0.26 -2.24 -12.53
N GLU A 68 1.48 -2.75 -12.67
CA GLU A 68 1.80 -3.80 -13.63
C GLU A 68 2.81 -4.76 -13.03
N ILE A 69 2.42 -6.03 -12.88
CA ILE A 69 3.28 -7.09 -12.37
C ILE A 69 2.83 -8.46 -12.88
N THR A 70 3.79 -9.33 -13.16
CA THR A 70 3.53 -10.73 -13.50
C THR A 70 4.33 -11.63 -12.59
N PHE A 71 3.65 -12.64 -12.04
CA PHE A 71 4.22 -13.67 -11.19
C PHE A 71 4.17 -15.04 -11.84
N LYS A 72 5.06 -15.91 -11.38
CA LYS A 72 5.08 -17.35 -11.62
C LYS A 72 5.08 -18.07 -10.27
N SER A 73 4.35 -19.17 -10.17
CA SER A 73 4.34 -20.01 -8.96
C SER A 73 4.06 -21.47 -9.31
N THR A 74 4.43 -22.40 -8.41
CA THR A 74 4.08 -23.83 -8.50
C THR A 74 2.87 -24.18 -7.65
N ASN A 75 2.53 -23.33 -6.67
CA ASN A 75 1.36 -23.50 -5.81
C ASN A 75 0.78 -22.14 -5.34
N PRO A 76 -0.48 -22.09 -4.86
CA PRO A 76 -1.14 -20.84 -4.49
C PRO A 76 -0.81 -20.33 -3.07
N HIS A 77 0.00 -21.04 -2.27
CA HIS A 77 0.32 -20.65 -0.90
C HIS A 77 1.08 -19.33 -0.86
N GLY A 78 0.78 -18.46 0.12
CA GLY A 78 1.37 -17.12 0.20
C GLY A 78 0.95 -16.21 -0.94
N TRP A 79 -0.33 -16.29 -1.34
CA TRP A 79 -0.90 -15.54 -2.46
C TRP A 79 -0.52 -14.04 -2.42
N PRO A 80 -0.13 -13.43 -3.55
CA PRO A 80 0.33 -12.05 -3.57
C PRO A 80 -0.70 -11.05 -3.04
N GLN A 81 -0.21 -10.09 -2.27
CA GLN A 81 -0.94 -8.99 -1.68
C GLN A 81 -0.35 -7.66 -2.15
N LEU A 82 -1.23 -6.70 -2.44
CA LEU A 82 -0.88 -5.31 -2.64
C LEU A 82 -0.96 -4.59 -1.29
N VAL A 83 0.14 -3.99 -0.85
CA VAL A 83 0.20 -3.08 0.30
C VAL A 83 0.34 -1.67 -0.23
N VAL A 84 -0.49 -0.76 0.29
CA VAL A 84 -0.52 0.66 -0.07
C VAL A 84 -0.31 1.49 1.18
N SER A 85 0.67 2.39 1.13
CA SER A 85 1.00 3.34 2.19
C SER A 85 0.76 4.75 1.67
N VAL A 86 -0.09 5.53 2.33
CA VAL A 86 -0.39 6.91 1.93
C VAL A 86 0.35 7.87 2.85
N TYR A 87 1.03 8.85 2.27
CA TYR A 87 1.82 9.86 2.95
C TYR A 87 1.27 11.25 2.66
N GLY A 88 1.44 12.17 3.60
CA GLY A 88 1.11 13.58 3.41
C GLY A 88 1.87 14.46 4.39
N LEU A 89 2.07 15.72 4.03
CA LEU A 89 2.88 16.67 4.80
C LEU A 89 2.22 17.04 6.13
N ASP A 90 2.97 17.08 7.22
CA ASP A 90 2.54 17.70 8.47
C ASP A 90 2.68 19.23 8.44
N VAL A 91 2.29 19.91 9.53
CA VAL A 91 2.36 21.37 9.65
C VAL A 91 3.79 21.91 9.50
N PHE A 92 4.80 21.06 9.77
CA PHE A 92 6.21 21.39 9.67
C PHE A 92 6.84 20.96 8.33
N GLY A 93 6.03 20.42 7.40
CA GLY A 93 6.49 19.98 6.09
C GLY A 93 7.19 18.62 6.09
N ASN A 94 7.07 17.82 7.16
CA ASN A 94 7.59 16.46 7.17
C ASN A 94 6.60 15.50 6.49
N ASP A 95 7.11 14.55 5.72
CA ASP A 95 6.32 13.43 5.23
C ASP A 95 5.89 12.54 6.40
N VAL A 96 4.59 12.33 6.52
CA VAL A 96 4.00 11.50 7.57
C VAL A 96 2.98 10.57 6.96
N VAL A 97 3.05 9.30 7.38
CA VAL A 97 2.06 8.29 7.00
C VAL A 97 0.66 8.67 7.51
N ARG A 98 -0.31 8.65 6.59
CA ARG A 98 -1.74 8.94 6.81
C ARG A 98 -2.59 7.70 6.86
N GLY A 99 -2.08 6.58 6.37
CA GLY A 99 -2.72 5.27 6.50
C GLY A 99 -2.03 4.21 5.68
N TYR A 100 -2.26 2.98 6.08
CA TYR A 100 -1.90 1.78 5.36
C TYR A 100 -3.17 1.04 4.94
N GLY A 101 -3.13 0.42 3.78
CA GLY A 101 -4.17 -0.48 3.28
C GLY A 101 -3.51 -1.70 2.66
N LEU A 102 -4.16 -2.84 2.77
CA LEU A 102 -3.71 -4.05 2.08
C LEU A 102 -4.89 -4.81 1.47
N CYS A 103 -4.64 -5.48 0.35
CA CYS A 103 -5.58 -6.46 -0.18
C CYS A 103 -4.85 -7.55 -0.96
N HIS A 104 -5.41 -8.76 -0.96
CA HIS A 104 -4.93 -9.82 -1.85
C HIS A 104 -5.21 -9.46 -3.31
N LEU A 105 -4.32 -9.86 -4.22
CA LEU A 105 -4.58 -9.79 -5.65
C LEU A 105 -5.79 -10.66 -6.03
N PRO A 106 -6.57 -10.29 -7.06
CA PRO A 106 -7.72 -11.09 -7.47
C PRO A 106 -7.34 -12.53 -7.83
N ILE A 107 -8.12 -13.50 -7.33
CA ILE A 107 -7.88 -14.93 -7.54
C ILE A 107 -8.47 -15.39 -8.87
N ALA A 108 -9.59 -14.81 -9.28
CA ALA A 108 -10.25 -15.12 -10.54
C ALA A 108 -9.76 -14.17 -11.65
N ALA A 109 -9.59 -14.70 -12.86
CA ALA A 109 -9.33 -13.88 -14.04
C ALA A 109 -10.52 -12.94 -14.31
N GLY A 110 -10.23 -11.72 -14.77
CA GLY A 110 -11.23 -10.72 -15.10
C GLY A 110 -10.88 -9.32 -14.60
N VAL A 111 -11.85 -8.43 -14.67
CA VAL A 111 -11.72 -7.04 -14.19
C VAL A 111 -12.28 -6.95 -12.77
N HIS A 112 -11.49 -6.37 -11.87
CA HIS A 112 -11.83 -6.26 -10.46
C HIS A 112 -11.68 -4.82 -9.99
N LYS A 113 -12.67 -4.32 -9.24
CA LYS A 113 -12.57 -3.05 -8.51
C LYS A 113 -12.56 -3.35 -7.02
N LYS A 114 -11.54 -2.87 -6.31
CA LYS A 114 -11.39 -3.05 -4.86
C LYS A 114 -11.20 -1.71 -4.18
N THR A 115 -11.93 -1.51 -3.08
CA THR A 115 -11.73 -0.39 -2.15
C THR A 115 -10.96 -0.90 -0.95
N LEU A 116 -9.82 -0.30 -0.66
CA LEU A 116 -8.99 -0.64 0.50
C LEU A 116 -9.38 0.26 1.67
N ALA A 117 -9.74 -0.34 2.80
CA ALA A 117 -9.88 0.41 4.04
C ALA A 117 -8.49 0.81 4.54
N MET A 118 -8.32 2.10 4.84
CA MET A 118 -7.05 2.64 5.33
C MET A 118 -7.07 2.69 6.86
N PHE A 119 -6.00 2.19 7.50
CA PHE A 119 -5.83 2.23 8.94
C PHE A 119 -4.50 2.90 9.31
N VAL A 120 -4.46 3.55 10.47
CA VAL A 120 -3.25 4.15 11.02
C VAL A 120 -2.93 3.40 12.31
N PRO A 121 -1.71 2.89 12.51
CA PRO A 121 -1.33 2.34 13.81
C PRO A 121 -1.37 3.46 14.86
N GLU A 122 -2.18 3.29 15.90
CA GLU A 122 -2.14 4.21 17.04
C GLU A 122 -0.91 3.90 17.91
N SER A 123 0.01 4.86 18.00
CA SER A 123 1.20 4.73 18.85
C SER A 123 0.79 4.60 20.33
N THR A 124 1.19 3.50 20.97
CA THR A 124 0.82 3.06 22.32
C THR A 124 1.45 3.87 23.47
N SER A 125 2.28 4.89 23.21
CA SER A 125 2.98 5.64 24.27
C SER A 125 2.91 7.16 24.10
N LEU A 126 2.34 7.85 25.11
CA LEU A 126 2.30 9.33 25.19
C LEU A 126 3.70 9.96 25.24
N LEU A 127 4.68 9.28 25.86
CA LEU A 127 6.07 9.71 25.89
C LEU A 127 6.74 9.56 24.51
N GLN A 128 6.38 8.52 23.75
CA GLN A 128 6.85 8.36 22.38
C GLN A 128 6.25 9.43 21.45
N LYS A 129 4.96 9.79 21.61
CA LYS A 129 4.33 10.93 20.91
C LYS A 129 5.02 12.27 21.22
N LEU A 130 5.36 12.54 22.49
CA LEU A 130 6.08 13.76 22.89
C LEU A 130 7.50 13.80 22.32
N THR A 131 8.20 12.67 22.33
CA THR A 131 9.58 12.54 21.83
C THR A 131 9.61 12.63 20.28
N CYS A 132 8.63 12.05 19.59
CA CYS A 132 8.46 12.15 18.13
C CYS A 132 8.06 13.56 17.67
N TRP A 133 7.28 14.29 18.48
CA TRP A 133 6.98 15.71 18.24
C TRP A 133 8.23 16.59 18.40
N LEU A 134 9.10 16.28 19.38
CA LEU A 134 10.38 16.98 19.59
C LEU A 134 11.48 16.63 18.58
N THR A 135 11.45 15.43 17.98
CA THR A 135 12.54 14.94 17.08
C THR A 135 12.13 14.84 15.60
N GLY A 136 10.87 15.10 15.26
CA GLY A 136 10.35 15.05 13.87
C GLY A 136 10.27 13.65 13.26
N ARG A 137 10.69 12.59 13.96
CA ARG A 137 10.62 11.21 13.50
C ARG A 137 9.44 10.51 14.14
N ARG A 138 8.33 10.39 13.40
CA ARG A 138 7.23 9.50 13.79
C ARG A 138 7.61 8.05 13.48
N PRO A 139 7.12 7.07 14.25
CA PRO A 139 7.29 5.67 13.92
C PRO A 139 6.51 5.39 12.64
N GLU A 140 7.20 5.43 11.51
CA GLU A 140 6.79 4.71 10.31
C GLU A 140 7.11 3.22 10.55
N TYR A 141 6.32 2.31 9.99
CA TYR A 141 6.81 0.94 9.89
C TYR A 141 8.14 0.98 9.13
N VAL A 142 9.21 0.47 9.75
CA VAL A 142 10.53 0.31 9.11
C VAL A 142 10.37 -0.52 7.83
N ASP A 143 9.38 -1.42 7.81
CA ASP A 143 8.93 -2.13 6.63
C ASP A 143 7.39 -2.29 6.63
N PRO A 144 6.64 -1.63 5.72
CA PRO A 144 5.20 -1.82 5.56
C PRO A 144 4.81 -3.27 5.22
N ARG A 145 5.76 -4.10 4.75
CA ARG A 145 5.54 -5.52 4.44
C ARG A 145 5.20 -6.33 5.69
N VAL A 146 5.54 -5.84 6.89
CA VAL A 146 5.13 -6.45 8.17
C VAL A 146 3.61 -6.49 8.33
N LEU A 147 2.85 -5.61 7.66
CA LEU A 147 1.38 -5.65 7.69
C LEU A 147 0.77 -6.85 6.97
N ALA A 148 1.52 -7.42 6.01
CA ALA A 148 1.13 -8.60 5.25
C ALA A 148 1.54 -9.91 5.95
N MET A 149 2.56 -9.86 6.82
CA MET A 149 2.98 -10.97 7.66
C MET A 149 2.19 -10.89 8.97
N GLY A 150 1.42 -11.92 9.33
CA GLY A 150 0.40 -11.84 10.39
C GLY A 150 0.83 -11.46 11.82
N GLU A 151 2.07 -11.03 12.06
CA GLU A 151 2.63 -10.71 13.39
C GLU A 151 2.19 -9.35 13.97
N GLY A 152 1.41 -8.54 13.24
CA GLY A 152 0.95 -7.21 13.70
C GLY A 152 -0.56 -7.08 13.94
N ARG A 153 -1.29 -8.20 14.07
CA ARG A 153 -2.76 -8.23 14.23
C ARG A 153 -3.26 -8.42 15.67
N GLU A 154 -2.38 -8.36 16.66
CA GLU A 154 -2.73 -8.34 18.10
C GLU A 154 -2.57 -6.94 18.72
#